data_AF-A0A255DJA8-F1
#
_entry.id   AF-A0A255DJA8-F1
#
_cell.length_a   1.000
_cell.length_b   1.000
_cell.length_c   1.000
_cell.angle_alpha   90.00
_cell.angle_beta   90.00
_cell.angle_gamma   90.00
#
_symmetry.space_group_name_H-M   'P 1'
#
loop_
_entity.id
_entity.type
_entity.pdbx_description
1 polymer ?
#
loop_
_entity_poly.entity_id
_entity_poly.type
_entity_poly.pdbx_seq_one_letter_code
_entity_poly.pdbx_strand_id
1 'polypeptide(L)'
;MTFKRLDAKATTVFLRRLNPKRSAHTLCYVTAPDPSVLAAVENQQYARELREKLPPEAADLSINNLARRRTAHESWEKRFGEVVRGWRLDRNWSQEDVVEKLRYEGFEMHQTTVAKIERGTRPLRVAEATALAEVFGMPVMAVFELSLPGDAPWWAPEGQSETVRRRQEILDKARQESDDARDRLYSSAQDYAYWLGQVEKVVLSMNEEGAEEVRDDSEA
;
A
#
# COMPACT_ATOMS: atom_id res chain seq x y z
N MET A 1 36.46 -29.31 3.15
CA MET A 1 35.30 -29.12 2.24
C MET A 1 35.56 -29.93 0.98
N THR A 2 34.97 -31.11 0.89
CA THR A 2 35.20 -32.11 -0.17
C THR A 2 34.01 -32.09 -1.13
N PHE A 3 34.23 -31.62 -2.36
CA PHE A 3 33.23 -31.65 -3.43
C PHE A 3 33.13 -33.07 -4.00
N LYS A 4 31.99 -33.74 -3.74
CA LYS A 4 31.64 -35.01 -4.37
C LYS A 4 31.20 -34.75 -5.82
N ARG A 5 31.89 -35.40 -6.76
CA ARG A 5 31.49 -35.55 -8.17
C ARG A 5 30.15 -36.30 -8.25
N LEU A 6 29.22 -35.78 -9.04
CA LEU A 6 28.01 -36.49 -9.46
C LEU A 6 28.30 -37.25 -10.75
N ASP A 7 28.12 -38.56 -10.70
CA ASP A 7 28.29 -39.49 -11.82
C ASP A 7 27.20 -39.31 -12.89
N ALA A 8 27.64 -39.07 -14.12
CA ALA A 8 26.81 -39.10 -15.31
C ALA A 8 26.48 -40.56 -15.67
N LYS A 9 25.25 -40.99 -15.37
CA LYS A 9 24.76 -42.31 -15.80
C LYS A 9 24.34 -42.27 -17.27
N ALA A 10 24.91 -43.22 -18.00
CA ALA A 10 24.73 -43.50 -19.42
C ALA A 10 23.25 -43.67 -19.81
N THR A 11 22.84 -42.94 -20.85
CA THR A 11 21.57 -43.19 -21.55
C THR A 11 21.88 -44.09 -22.75
N THR A 12 21.48 -45.35 -22.62
CA THR A 12 21.65 -46.41 -23.62
C THR A 12 20.93 -46.07 -24.92
N VAL A 13 21.70 -46.04 -26.01
CA VAL A 13 21.23 -45.90 -27.39
C VAL A 13 20.62 -47.24 -27.85
N PHE A 14 19.31 -47.26 -28.07
CA PHE A 14 18.60 -48.41 -28.63
C PHE A 14 18.49 -48.24 -30.16
N LEU A 15 19.41 -48.86 -30.91
CA LEU A 15 19.38 -48.93 -32.37
C LEU A 15 18.26 -49.90 -32.81
N ARG A 16 17.11 -49.32 -33.19
CA ARG A 16 15.99 -50.06 -33.77
C ARG A 16 16.22 -50.27 -35.27
N ARG A 17 16.20 -51.54 -35.70
CA ARG A 17 16.29 -52.03 -37.09
C ARG A 17 15.40 -51.24 -38.06
N LEU A 18 15.99 -50.76 -39.14
CA LEU A 18 15.31 -50.26 -40.33
C LEU A 18 14.65 -51.43 -41.08
N ASN A 19 13.36 -51.29 -41.38
CA ASN A 19 12.57 -52.22 -42.18
C ASN A 19 12.25 -51.52 -43.52
N PRO A 20 12.84 -51.92 -44.66
CA PRO A 20 12.59 -51.28 -45.94
C PRO A 20 11.57 -52.10 -46.71
N LYS A 21 10.29 -51.69 -46.68
CA LYS A 21 9.27 -51.94 -47.72
C LYS A 21 7.91 -51.44 -47.25
N ARG A 22 7.50 -50.27 -47.74
CA ARG A 22 6.14 -49.94 -48.17
C ARG A 22 6.10 -48.51 -48.72
N SER A 23 6.14 -48.44 -50.04
CA SER A 23 5.63 -47.33 -50.82
C SER A 23 4.11 -47.25 -50.62
N ALA A 24 3.63 -46.17 -50.04
CA ALA A 24 2.25 -45.71 -50.18
C ALA A 24 2.26 -44.20 -49.97
N HIS A 25 1.62 -43.46 -50.87
CA HIS A 25 1.45 -42.02 -50.83
C HIS A 25 0.90 -41.55 -49.48
N THR A 26 1.77 -41.06 -48.60
CA THR A 26 1.35 -40.28 -47.44
C THR A 26 0.97 -38.90 -47.96
N LEU A 27 -0.31 -38.76 -48.32
CA LEU A 27 -0.97 -37.45 -48.35
C LEU A 27 -0.70 -36.79 -46.99
N CYS A 28 0.20 -35.82 -46.97
CA CYS A 28 0.45 -34.95 -45.83
C CYS A 28 -0.83 -34.15 -45.56
N TYR A 29 -1.76 -34.72 -44.81
CA TYR A 29 -2.80 -33.94 -44.18
C TYR A 29 -2.10 -32.98 -43.22
N VAL A 30 -2.04 -31.72 -43.63
CA VAL A 30 -1.73 -30.61 -42.73
C VAL A 30 -2.86 -30.61 -41.70
N THR A 31 -2.67 -31.34 -40.62
CA THR A 31 -3.61 -31.35 -39.51
C THR A 31 -3.68 -29.92 -39.00
N ALA A 32 -4.89 -29.37 -38.92
CA ALA A 32 -5.09 -28.06 -38.34
C ALA A 32 -4.38 -28.00 -36.98
N PRO A 33 -3.63 -26.92 -36.69
CA PRO A 33 -2.92 -26.81 -35.43
C PRO A 33 -3.91 -26.92 -34.27
N ASP A 34 -3.50 -27.64 -33.23
CA ASP A 34 -4.29 -27.82 -32.03
C ASP A 34 -4.70 -26.44 -31.47
N PRO A 35 -5.99 -26.21 -31.17
CA PRO A 35 -6.46 -24.94 -30.60
C PRO A 35 -5.68 -24.47 -29.37
N SER A 36 -5.16 -25.41 -28.57
CA SER A 36 -4.31 -25.08 -27.41
C SER A 36 -2.96 -24.47 -27.80
N VAL A 37 -2.39 -24.90 -28.93
CA VAL A 37 -1.13 -24.39 -29.47
C VAL A 37 -1.36 -22.98 -30.02
N LEU A 38 -2.46 -22.74 -30.74
CA LEU A 38 -2.83 -21.40 -31.21
C LEU A 38 -3.01 -20.43 -30.04
N ALA A 39 -3.76 -20.82 -29.00
CA ALA A 39 -3.93 -20.01 -27.81
C ALA A 39 -2.60 -19.71 -27.09
N ALA A 40 -1.66 -20.66 -27.06
CA ALA A 40 -0.33 -20.43 -26.50
C ALA A 40 0.49 -19.41 -27.30
N VAL A 41 0.41 -19.44 -28.65
CA VAL A 41 1.07 -18.46 -29.52
C VAL A 41 0.44 -17.08 -29.36
N GLU A 42 -0.90 -16.99 -29.31
CA GLU A 42 -1.62 -15.73 -29.10
C GLU A 42 -1.27 -15.10 -27.74
N ASN A 43 -1.20 -15.91 -26.68
CA ASN A 43 -0.77 -15.44 -25.36
C ASN A 43 0.69 -14.94 -25.35
N GLN A 44 1.58 -15.58 -26.12
CA GLN A 44 2.96 -15.11 -26.27
C GLN A 44 3.05 -13.79 -27.03
N GLN A 45 2.23 -13.60 -28.07
CA GLN A 45 2.16 -12.34 -28.82
C GLN A 45 1.61 -11.21 -27.94
N TYR A 46 0.53 -11.47 -27.20
CA TYR A 46 -0.05 -10.51 -26.27
C TYR A 46 0.93 -10.10 -25.15
N ALA A 47 1.69 -11.04 -24.60
CA ALA A 47 2.72 -10.75 -23.61
C ALA A 47 3.89 -9.90 -24.16
N ARG A 48 4.24 -10.08 -25.45
CA ARG A 48 5.23 -9.22 -26.13
C ARG A 48 4.69 -7.81 -26.33
N GLU A 49 3.47 -7.66 -26.84
CA GLU A 49 2.85 -6.36 -27.03
C GLU A 49 2.69 -5.59 -25.72
N LEU A 50 2.30 -6.28 -24.64
CA LEU A 50 2.21 -5.67 -23.32
C LEU A 50 3.58 -5.17 -22.83
N ARG A 51 4.65 -5.93 -23.03
CA ARG A 51 6.02 -5.48 -22.68
C ARG A 51 6.48 -4.29 -23.49
N GLU A 52 6.04 -4.16 -24.73
CA GLU A 52 6.40 -3.06 -25.63
C GLU A 52 5.59 -1.78 -25.34
N LYS A 53 4.31 -1.93 -24.97
CA LYS A 53 3.40 -0.82 -24.65
C LYS A 53 3.54 -0.30 -23.22
N LEU A 54 3.97 -1.14 -22.28
CA LEU A 54 4.17 -0.72 -20.89
C LEU A 54 5.49 0.05 -20.76
N PRO A 55 5.52 1.15 -19.98
CA PRO A 55 6.76 1.84 -19.70
C PRO A 55 7.77 0.87 -19.05
N PRO A 56 9.07 0.98 -19.36
CA PRO A 56 10.09 0.05 -18.86
C PRO A 56 10.06 -0.09 -17.32
N GLU A 57 9.69 0.98 -16.60
CA GLU A 57 9.51 0.98 -15.15
C GLU A 57 8.35 0.10 -14.65
N ALA A 58 7.33 -0.15 -15.46
CA ALA A 58 6.20 -1.02 -15.12
C ALA A 58 6.49 -2.50 -15.40
N ALA A 59 7.35 -2.81 -16.38
CA ALA A 59 7.82 -4.17 -16.64
C ALA A 59 8.86 -4.65 -15.59
N ASP A 60 9.53 -3.70 -14.92
CA ASP A 60 10.56 -3.92 -13.91
C ASP A 60 10.05 -3.93 -12.45
N LEU A 61 8.80 -4.35 -12.24
CA LEU A 61 8.46 -5.03 -10.98
C LEU A 61 9.16 -6.39 -10.96
N SER A 62 10.50 -6.33 -10.89
CA SER A 62 11.40 -7.46 -10.74
C SER A 62 10.86 -8.39 -9.66
N ILE A 63 10.98 -9.70 -9.87
CA ILE A 63 10.65 -10.71 -8.88
C ILE A 63 11.26 -10.36 -7.51
N ASN A 64 12.45 -9.73 -7.52
CA ASN A 64 13.10 -9.20 -6.31
C ASN A 64 12.34 -8.04 -5.66
N ASN A 65 11.78 -7.10 -6.43
CA ASN A 65 10.97 -6.00 -5.91
C ASN A 65 9.66 -6.52 -5.30
N LEU A 66 9.00 -7.47 -5.96
CA LEU A 66 7.79 -8.11 -5.42
C LEU A 66 8.10 -8.91 -4.14
N ALA A 67 9.19 -9.67 -4.14
CA ALA A 67 9.66 -10.38 -2.94
C ALA A 67 9.95 -9.41 -1.78
N ARG A 68 10.67 -8.30 -2.04
CA ARG A 68 10.95 -7.28 -1.01
C ARG A 68 9.68 -6.63 -0.47
N ARG A 69 8.71 -6.30 -1.33
CA ARG A 69 7.40 -5.77 -0.90
C ARG A 69 6.65 -6.78 -0.04
N ARG A 70 6.64 -8.06 -0.44
CA ARG A 70 6.04 -9.13 0.34
C ARG A 70 6.70 -9.28 1.71
N THR A 71 8.03 -9.29 1.78
CA THR A 71 8.76 -9.37 3.06
C THR A 71 8.45 -8.18 3.97
N ALA A 72 8.28 -6.98 3.42
CA ALA A 72 7.84 -5.80 4.18
C ALA A 72 6.40 -5.94 4.71
N HIS A 73 5.52 -6.66 4.01
CA HIS A 73 4.19 -6.98 4.52
C HIS A 73 4.24 -8.09 5.59
N GLU A 74 5.06 -9.13 5.40
CA GLU A 74 5.27 -10.21 6.36
C GLU A 74 5.86 -9.70 7.70
N SER A 75 6.67 -8.62 7.68
CA SER A 75 7.16 -8.01 8.93
C SER A 75 6.04 -7.44 9.81
N TRP A 76 4.90 -7.04 9.24
CA TRP A 76 3.75 -6.58 10.03
C TRP A 76 3.08 -7.73 10.78
N GLU A 77 2.98 -8.90 10.17
CA GLU A 77 2.45 -10.10 10.83
C GLU A 77 3.35 -10.52 12.00
N LYS A 78 4.67 -10.44 11.81
CA LYS A 78 5.65 -10.70 12.88
C LYS A 78 5.51 -9.72 14.04
N ARG A 79 5.47 -8.42 13.76
CA ARG A 79 5.26 -7.39 14.79
C ARG A 79 3.96 -7.63 15.55
N PHE A 80 2.88 -7.95 14.82
CA PHE A 80 1.59 -8.25 15.44
C PHE A 80 1.68 -9.43 16.41
N GLY A 81 2.31 -10.51 15.97
CA GLY A 81 2.55 -11.69 16.80
C GLY A 81 3.37 -11.39 18.06
N GLU A 82 4.40 -10.57 17.95
CA GLU A 82 5.26 -10.17 19.07
C GLU A 82 4.49 -9.34 20.11
N VAL A 83 3.66 -8.39 19.67
CA VAL A 83 2.80 -7.60 20.58
C VAL A 83 1.78 -8.48 21.29
N VAL A 84 1.08 -9.35 20.57
CA VAL A 84 0.10 -10.29 21.17
C VAL A 84 0.78 -11.22 22.17
N ARG A 85 1.99 -11.70 21.84
CA ARG A 85 2.80 -12.49 22.77
C ARG A 85 3.14 -11.69 24.03
N GLY A 86 3.53 -10.42 23.89
CA GLY A 86 3.76 -9.51 25.02
C GLY A 86 2.54 -9.42 25.91
N TRP A 87 1.37 -9.07 25.36
CA TRP A 87 0.12 -8.96 26.11
C TRP A 87 -0.27 -10.24 26.84
N ARG A 88 0.01 -11.40 26.24
CA ARG A 88 -0.21 -12.72 26.85
C ARG A 88 0.72 -12.95 28.03
N LEU A 89 2.02 -12.67 27.87
CA LEU A 89 3.01 -12.84 28.93
C LEU A 89 2.77 -11.89 30.10
N ASP A 90 2.40 -10.63 29.83
CA ASP A 90 2.08 -9.63 30.87
C ASP A 90 0.91 -10.06 31.76
N ARG A 91 0.00 -10.88 31.22
CA ARG A 91 -1.17 -11.44 31.94
C ARG A 91 -0.91 -12.83 32.52
N ASN A 92 0.30 -13.38 32.38
CA ASN A 92 0.65 -14.76 32.73
C ASN A 92 -0.27 -15.81 32.09
N TRP A 93 -0.77 -15.55 30.87
CA TRP A 93 -1.64 -16.48 30.15
C TRP A 93 -0.83 -17.52 29.36
N SER A 94 -1.33 -18.76 29.36
CA SER A 94 -0.89 -19.79 28.45
C SER A 94 -1.44 -19.55 27.04
N GLN A 95 -0.88 -20.22 26.02
CA GLN A 95 -1.45 -20.16 24.67
C GLN A 95 -2.84 -20.83 24.60
N GLU A 96 -3.11 -21.81 25.47
CA GLU A 96 -4.43 -22.44 25.54
C GLU A 96 -5.47 -21.47 26.14
N ASP A 97 -5.08 -20.66 27.13
CA ASP A 97 -5.97 -19.67 27.74
C ASP A 97 -6.46 -18.64 26.71
N VAL A 98 -5.59 -18.26 25.77
CA VAL A 98 -5.97 -17.37 24.65
C VAL A 98 -6.92 -18.08 23.69
N VAL A 99 -6.69 -19.36 23.40
CA VAL A 99 -7.61 -20.17 22.59
C VAL A 99 -8.99 -20.24 23.23
N GLU A 100 -9.07 -20.51 24.54
CA GLU A 100 -10.33 -20.56 25.26
C GLU A 100 -11.07 -19.22 25.18
N LYS A 101 -10.36 -18.10 25.35
CA LYS A 101 -10.95 -16.75 25.21
C LYS A 101 -11.43 -16.45 23.80
N LEU A 102 -10.66 -16.82 22.78
CA LEU A 102 -11.08 -16.67 21.38
C LEU A 102 -12.32 -17.50 21.04
N ARG A 103 -12.50 -18.67 21.67
CA ARG A 103 -13.72 -19.47 21.50
C ARG A 103 -14.95 -18.72 22.02
N TYR A 104 -14.83 -17.95 23.11
CA TYR A 104 -15.93 -17.11 23.60
C TYR A 104 -16.29 -15.99 22.62
N GLU A 105 -15.32 -15.47 21.86
CA GLU A 105 -15.55 -14.52 20.75
C GLU A 105 -16.04 -15.19 19.46
N GLY A 106 -16.30 -16.50 19.46
CA GLY A 106 -16.78 -17.25 18.30
C GLY A 106 -15.70 -17.66 17.31
N PHE A 107 -14.42 -17.60 17.68
CA PHE A 107 -13.29 -18.04 16.85
C PHE A 107 -12.71 -19.37 17.35
N GLU A 108 -12.96 -20.44 16.60
CA GLU A 108 -12.35 -21.74 16.85
C GLU A 108 -10.91 -21.78 16.32
N MET A 109 -9.94 -21.74 17.25
CA MET A 109 -8.52 -21.90 16.94
C MET A 109 -7.89 -23.03 17.76
N HIS A 110 -6.74 -23.51 17.29
CA HIS A 110 -5.88 -24.43 18.03
C HIS A 110 -4.70 -23.68 18.65
N GLN A 111 -4.14 -24.20 19.75
CA GLN A 111 -2.95 -23.66 20.41
C GLN A 111 -1.79 -23.41 19.43
N THR A 112 -1.58 -24.36 18.49
CA THR A 112 -0.53 -24.26 17.49
C THR A 112 -0.77 -23.14 16.48
N THR A 113 -2.03 -22.75 16.25
CA THR A 113 -2.40 -21.58 15.42
C THR A 113 -2.03 -20.29 16.14
N VAL A 114 -2.38 -20.14 17.42
CA VAL A 114 -1.96 -18.99 18.25
C VAL A 114 -0.43 -18.89 18.28
N ALA A 115 0.27 -20.00 18.47
CA ALA A 115 1.73 -20.02 18.44
C ALA A 115 2.33 -19.60 17.08
N LYS A 116 1.66 -19.90 15.96
CA LYS A 116 2.09 -19.46 14.63
C LYS A 116 1.82 -17.98 14.38
N ILE A 117 0.71 -17.46 14.91
CA ILE A 117 0.38 -16.03 14.91
C ILE A 117 1.42 -15.26 15.73
N GLU A 118 1.72 -15.71 16.95
CA GLU A 118 2.75 -15.09 17.81
C GLU A 118 4.14 -15.06 17.18
N ARG A 119 4.44 -15.98 16.27
CA ARG A 119 5.69 -16.02 15.50
C ARG A 119 5.65 -15.22 14.19
N GLY A 120 4.48 -14.71 13.77
CA GLY A 120 4.29 -14.09 12.46
C GLY A 120 4.48 -15.04 11.28
N THR A 121 4.31 -16.35 11.50
CA THR A 121 4.55 -17.39 10.48
C THR A 121 3.28 -17.79 9.73
N ARG A 122 2.13 -17.26 10.16
CA ARG A 122 0.82 -17.49 9.54
C ARG A 122 0.16 -16.14 9.29
N PRO A 123 -0.40 -15.93 8.08
CA PRO A 123 -1.23 -14.78 7.81
C PRO A 123 -2.42 -14.67 8.75
N LEU A 124 -2.67 -13.45 9.22
CA LEU A 124 -3.76 -13.14 10.14
C LEU A 124 -4.88 -12.43 9.39
N ARG A 125 -6.11 -12.92 9.52
CA ARG A 125 -7.28 -12.23 8.96
C ARG A 125 -7.64 -11.04 9.83
N VAL A 126 -8.21 -9.99 9.24
CA VAL A 126 -8.65 -8.79 9.98
C VAL A 126 -9.60 -9.16 11.13
N ALA A 127 -10.56 -10.07 10.89
CA ALA A 127 -11.49 -10.53 11.92
C ALA A 127 -10.79 -11.29 13.08
N GLU A 128 -9.74 -12.06 12.78
CA GLU A 128 -8.95 -12.74 13.82
C GLU A 128 -8.15 -11.71 14.65
N ALA A 129 -7.64 -10.65 13.99
CA ALA A 129 -6.92 -9.57 14.65
C ALA A 129 -7.82 -8.76 15.60
N THR A 130 -9.05 -8.46 15.18
CA THR A 130 -10.02 -7.74 16.03
C THR A 130 -10.44 -8.58 17.23
N ALA A 131 -10.72 -9.88 17.05
CA ALA A 131 -11.07 -10.77 18.14
C ALA A 131 -9.94 -10.91 19.16
N LEU A 132 -8.68 -11.01 18.70
CA LEU A 132 -7.52 -10.99 19.59
C LEU A 132 -7.46 -9.68 20.38
N ALA A 133 -7.64 -8.53 19.72
CA ALA A 133 -7.64 -7.24 20.38
C ALA A 133 -8.73 -7.13 21.47
N GLU A 134 -9.94 -7.62 21.18
CA GLU A 134 -11.06 -7.71 22.14
C GLU A 134 -10.75 -8.61 23.33
N VAL A 135 -10.19 -9.82 23.11
CA VAL A 135 -9.76 -10.74 24.16
C VAL A 135 -8.77 -10.10 25.14
N PHE A 136 -7.88 -9.23 24.64
CA PHE A 136 -6.91 -8.51 25.46
C PHE A 136 -7.41 -7.17 26.00
N GLY A 137 -8.60 -6.71 25.58
CA GLY A 137 -9.15 -5.40 25.94
C GLY A 137 -8.34 -4.23 25.37
N MET A 138 -7.73 -4.42 24.20
CA MET A 138 -6.88 -3.43 23.54
C MET A 138 -7.52 -2.97 22.24
N PRO A 139 -7.36 -1.70 21.81
CA PRO A 139 -7.76 -1.31 20.47
C PRO A 139 -6.87 -2.01 19.44
N VAL A 140 -7.43 -2.48 18.32
CA VAL A 140 -6.66 -3.20 17.29
C VAL A 140 -5.47 -2.39 16.76
N MET A 141 -5.59 -1.06 16.77
CA MET A 141 -4.53 -0.14 16.38
C MET A 141 -3.33 -0.12 17.34
N ALA A 142 -3.51 -0.52 18.61
CA ALA A 142 -2.42 -0.59 19.59
C ALA A 142 -1.30 -1.53 19.14
N VAL A 143 -1.61 -2.53 18.33
CA VAL A 143 -0.60 -3.45 17.81
C VAL A 143 0.40 -2.74 16.87
N PHE A 144 -0.07 -1.71 16.18
CA PHE A 144 0.79 -0.87 15.37
C PHE A 144 1.46 0.20 16.24
N GLU A 145 0.78 0.74 17.25
CA GLU A 145 1.25 1.83 18.12
C GLU A 145 2.11 1.39 19.31
N LEU A 146 2.39 0.10 19.49
CA LEU A 146 3.32 -0.34 20.53
C LEU A 146 4.72 -0.45 19.94
N SER A 147 5.65 0.33 20.49
CA SER A 147 7.08 0.17 20.24
C SER A 147 7.56 -1.08 20.96
N LEU A 148 8.08 -2.04 20.21
CA LEU A 148 8.75 -3.19 20.79
C LEU A 148 10.12 -2.75 21.37
N PRO A 149 10.65 -3.44 22.39
CA PRO A 149 11.96 -3.11 22.94
C PRO A 149 13.05 -3.18 21.85
N GLY A 150 13.64 -2.04 21.50
CA GLY A 150 14.67 -1.92 20.46
C GLY A 150 14.17 -1.36 19.12
N ASP A 151 12.86 -1.20 18.92
CA ASP A 151 12.30 -0.52 17.76
C ASP A 151 12.00 0.94 18.10
N ALA A 152 12.52 1.86 17.28
CA ALA A 152 11.95 3.20 17.24
C ALA A 152 10.51 3.08 16.72
N PRO A 153 9.53 3.72 17.38
CA PRO A 153 8.16 3.71 16.91
C PRO A 153 8.02 4.04 15.42
N TRP A 154 7.08 3.45 14.67
CA TRP A 154 6.92 3.80 13.24
C TRP A 154 6.45 5.25 13.04
N TRP A 155 5.88 5.87 14.08
CA TRP A 155 5.57 7.30 14.12
C TRP A 155 6.75 8.14 14.63
N ALA A 156 7.77 7.54 15.26
CA ALA A 156 8.97 8.27 15.63
C ALA A 156 9.84 8.55 14.39
N PRO A 157 10.45 9.74 14.32
CA PRO A 157 11.32 10.12 13.20
C PRO A 157 12.44 9.11 12.94
N GLU A 158 12.99 8.45 13.97
CA GLU A 158 14.04 7.43 13.81
C GLU A 158 13.56 6.08 13.27
N GLY A 159 12.25 5.77 13.39
CA GLY A 159 11.65 4.51 12.92
C GLY A 159 11.02 4.61 11.53
N GLN A 160 10.87 5.82 10.99
CA GLN A 160 10.34 6.05 9.65
C GLN A 160 11.41 5.76 8.59
N SER A 161 11.03 5.08 7.51
CA SER A 161 11.87 5.02 6.31
C SER A 161 12.16 6.44 5.84
N GLU A 162 13.39 6.70 5.38
CA GLU A 162 13.80 7.98 4.76
C GLU A 162 12.78 8.50 3.74
N THR A 163 12.17 7.59 2.98
CA THR A 163 11.13 7.92 2.00
C THR A 163 9.84 8.46 2.62
N VAL A 164 9.43 7.94 3.77
CA VAL A 164 8.25 8.40 4.52
C VAL A 164 8.54 9.76 5.14
N ARG A 165 9.72 9.91 5.76
CA ARG A 165 10.18 11.19 6.32
C ARG A 165 10.20 12.29 5.26
N ARG A 166 10.83 12.03 4.11
CA ARG A 166 10.88 12.98 2.99
C ARG A 166 9.50 13.34 2.45
N ARG A 167 8.56 12.39 2.40
CA ARG A 167 7.18 12.65 2.00
C ARG A 167 6.45 13.50 3.04
N GLN A 168 6.70 13.25 4.32
CA GLN A 168 6.12 14.02 5.42
C GLN A 168 6.60 15.47 5.38
N GLU A 169 7.90 15.69 5.19
CA GLU A 169 8.49 17.03 5.01
C GLU A 169 7.86 17.77 3.82
N ILE A 170 7.62 17.08 2.70
CA ILE A 170 6.95 17.66 1.53
C ILE A 170 5.51 18.07 1.87
N LEU A 171 4.76 17.22 2.59
CA LEU A 171 3.40 17.52 3.00
C LEU A 171 3.33 18.69 3.97
N ASP A 172 4.23 18.75 4.94
CA ASP A 172 4.28 19.82 5.93
C ASP A 172 4.68 21.14 5.28
N LYS A 173 5.62 21.12 4.33
CA LYS A 173 5.94 22.29 3.51
C LYS A 173 4.75 22.75 2.68
N ALA A 174 4.03 21.84 2.02
CA ALA A 174 2.85 22.18 1.23
C ALA A 174 1.71 22.76 2.11
N ARG A 175 1.54 22.24 3.33
CA ARG A 175 0.59 22.80 4.32
C ARG A 175 0.98 24.22 4.72
N GLN A 176 2.25 24.43 5.05
CA GLN A 176 2.76 25.76 5.40
C GLN A 176 2.55 26.76 4.25
N GLU A 177 2.88 26.37 3.01
CA GLU A 177 2.65 27.22 1.83
C GLU A 177 1.17 27.55 1.63
N SER A 178 0.28 26.59 1.91
CA SER A 178 -1.18 26.81 1.86
C SER A 178 -1.66 27.77 2.95
N ASP A 179 -1.14 27.66 4.16
CA ASP A 179 -1.49 28.55 5.28
C ASP A 179 -0.99 29.98 5.01
N ASP A 180 0.25 30.14 4.53
CA ASP A 180 0.80 31.43 4.14
C ASP A 180 -0.02 32.09 3.02
N ALA A 181 -0.47 31.31 2.03
CA ALA A 181 -1.32 31.81 0.95
C ALA A 181 -2.70 32.27 1.47
N ARG A 182 -3.28 31.53 2.42
CA ARG A 182 -4.53 31.90 3.09
C ARG A 182 -4.37 33.23 3.81
N ASP A 183 -3.30 33.41 4.58
CA ASP A 183 -3.08 34.62 5.37
C ASP A 183 -2.87 35.85 4.49
N ARG A 184 -2.17 35.70 3.35
CA ARG A 184 -2.04 36.77 2.34
C ARG A 184 -3.38 37.17 1.73
N LEU A 185 -4.25 36.20 1.44
CA LEU A 185 -5.59 36.47 0.92
C LEU A 185 -6.44 37.22 1.95
N TYR A 186 -6.39 36.82 3.21
CA TYR A 186 -7.08 37.53 4.30
C TYR A 186 -6.60 38.97 4.46
N SER A 187 -5.29 39.21 4.46
CA SER A 187 -4.74 40.58 4.53
C SER A 187 -5.19 41.42 3.34
N SER A 188 -5.11 40.87 2.12
CA SER A 188 -5.54 41.58 0.91
C SER A 188 -7.04 41.91 0.92
N ALA A 189 -7.88 41.02 1.46
CA ALA A 189 -9.31 41.25 1.61
C ALA A 189 -9.61 42.36 2.64
N GLN A 190 -8.85 42.42 3.74
CA GLN A 190 -8.97 43.49 4.73
C GLN A 190 -8.58 44.85 4.14
N ASP A 191 -7.47 44.92 3.41
CA ASP A 191 -7.04 46.14 2.72
C ASP A 191 -8.10 46.61 1.72
N TYR A 192 -8.66 45.69 0.93
CA TYR A 192 -9.73 46.00 -0.01
C TYR A 192 -10.98 46.55 0.69
N ALA A 193 -11.41 45.90 1.78
CA ALA A 193 -12.55 46.36 2.56
C ALA A 193 -12.32 47.76 3.17
N TYR A 194 -11.10 48.04 3.63
CA TYR A 194 -10.71 49.36 4.12
C TYR A 194 -10.85 50.43 3.02
N TRP A 195 -10.27 50.18 1.84
CA TRP A 195 -10.34 51.12 0.72
C TRP A 195 -11.76 51.34 0.21
N LEU A 196 -12.57 50.27 0.18
CA LEU A 196 -13.98 50.38 -0.18
C LEU A 196 -14.72 51.34 0.77
N GLY A 197 -14.46 51.24 2.09
CA GLY A 197 -15.02 52.17 3.07
C GLY A 197 -14.52 53.61 2.92
N GLN A 198 -13.29 53.83 2.43
CA GLN A 198 -12.80 55.19 2.13
C GLN A 198 -13.51 55.79 0.91
N VAL A 199 -13.70 55.00 -0.15
CA VAL A 199 -14.44 55.43 -1.34
C VAL A 199 -15.89 55.78 -0.96
N GLU A 200 -16.55 54.95 -0.16
CA GLU A 200 -17.91 55.22 0.31
C GLU A 200 -18.02 56.55 1.06
N LYS A 201 -17.06 56.88 1.94
CA LYS A 201 -17.02 58.17 2.64
C LYS A 201 -16.92 59.36 1.67
N VAL A 202 -16.06 59.26 0.66
CA VAL A 202 -15.89 60.33 -0.35
C VAL A 202 -17.17 60.51 -1.16
N VAL A 203 -17.84 59.41 -1.53
CA VAL A 203 -19.12 59.47 -2.25
C VAL A 203 -20.20 60.12 -1.38
N LEU A 204 -20.25 59.80 -0.08
CA LEU A 204 -21.20 60.41 0.85
C LEU A 204 -20.94 61.91 1.02
N SER A 205 -19.69 62.35 1.19
CA SER A 205 -19.37 63.77 1.32
C SER A 205 -19.72 64.57 0.06
N MET A 206 -19.46 64.03 -1.13
CA MET A 206 -19.84 64.66 -2.39
C MET A 206 -21.37 64.81 -2.54
N ASN A 207 -22.14 63.82 -2.06
CA ASN A 207 -23.60 63.88 -2.09
C ASN A 207 -24.16 64.89 -1.07
N GLU A 208 -23.51 65.06 0.08
CA GLU A 208 -23.88 66.07 1.09
C GLU A 208 -23.64 67.49 0.55
N GLU A 209 -22.46 67.76 -0.02
CA GLU A 209 -22.12 69.05 -0.64
C GLU A 209 -23.09 69.39 -1.78
N GLY A 210 -23.39 68.44 -2.67
CA GLY A 210 -24.36 68.67 -3.74
C GLY A 210 -25.80 68.87 -3.24
N ALA A 211 -26.17 68.32 -2.07
CA ALA A 211 -27.48 68.54 -1.47
C ALA A 211 -27.59 69.91 -0.80
N GLU A 212 -26.48 70.49 -0.32
CA GLU A 212 -26.44 71.86 0.21
C GLU A 212 -26.59 72.90 -0.91
N GLU A 213 -25.86 72.75 -2.03
CA GLU A 213 -25.99 73.68 -3.17
C GLU A 213 -27.42 73.79 -3.71
N VAL A 214 -28.13 72.66 -3.85
CA VAL A 214 -29.52 72.64 -4.33
C VAL A 214 -30.49 73.33 -3.36
N ARG A 215 -30.19 73.34 -2.05
CA ARG A 215 -31.03 74.05 -1.06
C ARG A 215 -30.85 75.56 -1.16
N ASP A 216 -29.61 76.04 -1.27
CA ASP A 216 -29.32 77.47 -1.41
C ASP A 216 -29.97 78.09 -2.67
N ASP A 217 -29.97 77.36 -3.80
CA ASP A 217 -30.62 77.81 -5.04
C ASP A 217 -32.16 77.87 -4.93
N SER A 218 -32.76 77.18 -3.96
CA SER A 218 -34.21 77.17 -3.74
C SER A 218 -34.71 78.28 -2.81
N GLU A 219 -33.81 78.96 -2.09
CA GLU A 219 -34.13 80.07 -1.18
C GLU A 219 -33.87 81.48 -1.77
N ALA A 220 -33.26 81.57 -2.97
CA ALA A 220 -32.99 82.81 -3.70
C ALA A 220 -34.10 83.17 -4.70
#